data_AF-A0A2V7J3X0-F1
#
_entry.id   AF-A0A2V7J3X0-F1
#
_cell.length_a   1.000
_cell.length_b   1.000
_cell.length_c   1.000
_cell.angle_alpha   90.00
_cell.angle_beta   90.00
_cell.angle_gamma   90.00
#
_symmetry.space_group_name_H-M   'P 1'
#
loop_
_entity.id
_entity.type
_entity.pdbx_description
1 polymer ?
#
loop_
_entity_poly.entity_id
_entity_poly.type
_entity_poly.pdbx_seq_one_letter_code
_entity_poly.pdbx_strand_id
1 'polypeptide(L)'
;MVIVLGLLACATGGPHAALGWSLGGEAHVFVAGDEFARDFYHQLTGKRSLMDALEGHQLVAVEGRDARSATVLSAQGAAPARLALARFHAPYTCGYEGLVTELVLAFRPGAAGHSAPPSHATVVALLDQTPFVGGPGTPRPGLSTAAAMALIKRVADRAEVSTRGRSLGLLHAPTPDPDQAADAGEFVALRSQYAVGFRATFVATVAEDKIDTTLITGVAVTDPDLQHLRWVVRPVRLRLVGGMIARPNPGVRYSLRGTVAGSGGEALLLVDEIADVSPRDSRATVVDATTRRVIAAQPLALRCP
;
A
#
# COMPACT_ATOMS: atom_id res chain seq x y z
N MET A 1 -22.00 -20.48 -6.29
CA MET A 1 -21.54 -20.24 -4.90
C MET A 1 -20.65 -19.01 -4.93
N VAL A 2 -21.24 -17.84 -4.69
CA VAL A 2 -20.63 -16.51 -4.82
C VAL A 2 -20.35 -16.04 -3.40
N ILE A 3 -19.08 -15.88 -3.03
CA ILE A 3 -18.55 -15.13 -1.87
C ILE A 3 -17.03 -15.02 -2.11
N VAL A 4 -16.43 -13.89 -1.69
CA VAL A 4 -15.00 -13.48 -1.78
C VAL A 4 -14.63 -12.58 -2.97
N LEU A 5 -15.26 -11.42 -3.09
CA LEU A 5 -14.65 -10.19 -3.61
C LEU A 5 -15.24 -9.03 -2.78
N GLY A 6 -14.46 -8.44 -1.87
CA GLY A 6 -14.95 -7.30 -1.06
C GLY A 6 -14.41 -7.17 0.37
N LEU A 7 -13.55 -8.07 0.86
CA LEU A 7 -13.13 -8.06 2.27
C LEU A 7 -11.95 -7.13 2.64
N LEU A 8 -11.63 -6.13 1.81
CA LEU A 8 -10.62 -5.11 2.16
C LEU A 8 -11.16 -3.67 2.13
N ALA A 9 -12.44 -3.49 1.81
CA ALA A 9 -13.10 -2.19 1.78
C ALA A 9 -14.15 -2.10 2.90
N CYS A 10 -13.72 -2.06 4.15
CA CYS A 10 -14.47 -1.58 5.33
C CYS A 10 -13.56 -1.69 6.56
N ALA A 11 -12.53 -0.85 6.64
CA ALA A 11 -11.79 -0.65 7.89
C ALA A 11 -12.33 0.60 8.60
N THR A 12 -13.59 0.57 9.06
CA THR A 12 -14.16 1.59 9.95
C THR A 12 -13.71 1.41 11.41
N GLY A 13 -12.63 0.67 11.66
CA GLY A 13 -12.08 0.42 13.00
C GLY A 13 -10.61 0.01 13.02
N GLY A 14 -9.88 0.26 11.93
CA GLY A 14 -8.41 0.18 11.94
C GLY A 14 -7.81 1.41 12.64
N PRO A 15 -6.53 1.36 13.06
CA PRO A 15 -5.85 2.58 13.52
C PRO A 15 -6.01 3.67 12.46
N HIS A 16 -6.50 4.85 12.86
CA HIS A 16 -6.63 5.99 11.95
C HIS A 16 -5.23 6.37 11.46
N ALA A 17 -4.90 5.93 10.26
CA ALA A 17 -3.61 6.15 9.63
C ALA A 17 -3.79 6.65 8.21
N ALA A 18 -2.89 7.52 7.78
CA ALA A 18 -2.93 8.17 6.48
C ALA A 18 -1.62 7.91 5.72
N LEU A 19 -1.73 7.64 4.42
CA LEU A 19 -0.58 7.39 3.55
C LEU A 19 -0.21 8.66 2.80
N GLY A 20 1.06 8.84 2.47
CA GLY A 20 1.48 9.93 1.60
C GLY A 20 2.98 9.97 1.39
N TRP A 21 3.54 11.17 1.29
CA TRP A 21 4.97 11.37 1.02
C TRP A 21 5.57 12.48 1.90
N SER A 22 6.88 12.39 2.11
CA SER A 22 7.67 13.45 2.74
C SER A 22 8.16 14.47 1.72
N LEU A 23 8.32 15.73 2.11
CA LEU A 23 9.07 16.77 1.41
C LEU A 23 10.40 17.09 2.11
N GLY A 24 10.86 16.22 3.02
CA GLY A 24 12.11 16.35 3.77
C GLY A 24 11.99 17.17 5.06
N GLY A 25 11.10 18.16 5.11
CA GLY A 25 10.79 18.94 6.32
C GLY A 25 9.39 18.68 6.89
N GLU A 26 8.50 18.11 6.08
CA GLU A 26 7.12 17.83 6.40
C GLU A 26 6.64 16.58 5.67
N ALA A 27 5.58 15.97 6.17
CA ALA A 27 4.85 14.89 5.51
C ALA A 27 3.48 15.38 5.06
N HIS A 28 3.14 15.08 3.81
CA HIS A 28 1.81 15.29 3.24
C HIS A 28 1.13 13.93 3.17
N VAL A 29 0.10 13.72 3.98
CA VAL A 29 -0.65 12.48 4.02
C VAL A 29 -2.11 12.72 3.72
N PHE A 30 -2.76 11.76 3.08
CA PHE A 30 -4.11 11.93 2.54
C PHE A 30 -5.05 10.92 3.16
N VAL A 31 -6.25 11.39 3.46
CA VAL A 31 -7.39 10.55 3.87
C VAL A 31 -8.54 10.84 2.92
N ALA A 32 -8.90 9.83 2.13
CA ALA A 32 -10.07 9.88 1.26
C ALA A 32 -11.31 9.43 2.03
N GLY A 33 -12.36 10.25 2.05
CA GLY A 33 -13.62 9.91 2.72
C GLY A 33 -14.33 11.11 3.32
N ASP A 34 -15.64 11.17 3.07
CA ASP A 34 -16.49 12.29 3.49
C ASP A 34 -16.65 12.41 5.00
N GLU A 35 -16.78 11.28 5.70
CA GLU A 35 -16.95 11.23 7.16
C GLU A 35 -15.73 11.82 7.88
N PHE A 36 -14.54 11.31 7.56
CA PHE A 36 -13.29 11.84 8.12
C PHE A 36 -13.12 13.34 7.83
N ALA A 37 -13.37 13.77 6.59
CA ALA A 37 -13.21 15.17 6.21
C ALA A 37 -14.14 16.09 7.02
N ARG A 38 -15.42 15.73 7.14
CA ARG A 38 -16.43 16.52 7.88
C ARG A 38 -16.12 16.55 9.37
N ASP A 39 -15.82 15.40 9.97
CA ASP A 39 -15.51 15.29 11.39
C ASP A 39 -14.23 16.05 11.74
N PHE A 40 -13.19 15.91 10.92
CA PHE A 40 -11.91 16.57 11.14
C PHE A 40 -12.01 18.09 10.94
N TYR A 41 -12.76 18.55 9.94
CA TYR A 41 -13.06 19.98 9.77
C TYR A 41 -13.82 20.55 10.97
N HIS A 42 -14.82 19.81 11.48
CA HIS A 42 -15.56 20.21 12.67
C HIS A 42 -14.67 20.28 13.90
N GLN A 43 -13.79 19.31 14.08
CA GLN A 43 -12.82 19.29 15.18
C GLN A 43 -11.85 20.49 15.13
N LEU A 44 -11.42 20.92 13.95
CA LEU A 44 -10.48 22.04 13.82
C LEU A 44 -11.14 23.42 13.90
N THR A 45 -12.38 23.56 13.46
CA THR A 45 -13.02 24.89 13.29
C THR A 45 -14.19 25.13 14.23
N GLY A 46 -14.73 24.09 14.87
CA GLY A 46 -16.01 24.12 15.58
C GLY A 46 -17.24 24.23 14.65
N LYS A 47 -17.06 24.35 13.33
CA LYS A 47 -18.15 24.49 12.34
C LYS A 47 -18.51 23.13 11.76
N ARG A 48 -19.80 22.86 11.57
CA ARG A 48 -20.26 21.55 11.05
C ARG A 48 -20.32 21.45 9.53
N SER A 49 -20.34 22.57 8.82
CA SER A 49 -20.60 22.58 7.38
C SER A 49 -19.35 22.79 6.54
N LEU A 50 -18.57 21.71 6.37
CA LEU A 50 -17.46 21.69 5.41
C LEU A 50 -17.96 21.91 3.97
N MET A 51 -19.14 21.37 3.62
CA MET A 51 -19.68 21.50 2.27
C MET A 51 -20.01 22.94 1.91
N ASP A 52 -20.58 23.72 2.83
CA ASP A 52 -20.82 25.16 2.59
C ASP A 52 -19.50 25.92 2.45
N ALA A 53 -18.45 25.53 3.18
CA ALA A 53 -17.14 26.15 3.03
C ALA A 53 -16.48 25.82 1.69
N LEU A 54 -16.79 24.66 1.12
CA LEU A 54 -16.37 24.24 -0.23
C LEU A 54 -17.34 24.74 -1.32
N GLU A 55 -18.45 25.39 -0.96
CA GLU A 55 -19.34 25.97 -1.95
C GLU A 55 -18.60 27.11 -2.67
N GLY A 56 -18.48 26.98 -4.00
CA GLY A 56 -17.71 27.91 -4.82
C GLY A 56 -16.18 27.83 -4.69
N HIS A 57 -15.64 26.88 -3.90
CA HIS A 57 -14.20 26.71 -3.69
C HIS A 57 -13.78 25.25 -3.90
N GLN A 58 -12.67 25.01 -4.58
CA GLN A 58 -12.15 23.65 -4.77
C GLN A 58 -11.38 23.12 -3.55
N LEU A 59 -10.98 24.01 -2.64
CA LEU A 59 -10.12 23.74 -1.50
C LEU A 59 -10.39 24.70 -0.35
N VAL A 60 -10.40 24.17 0.87
CA VAL A 60 -10.40 24.95 2.12
C VAL A 60 -9.18 24.56 2.95
N ALA A 61 -8.41 25.55 3.41
CA ALA A 61 -7.25 25.33 4.26
C ALA A 61 -7.50 25.82 5.69
N VAL A 62 -7.13 25.02 6.69
CA VAL A 62 -7.30 25.32 8.10
C VAL A 62 -5.98 25.05 8.82
N GLU A 63 -5.46 26.04 9.53
CA GLU A 63 -4.24 25.88 10.34
C GLU A 63 -4.47 24.90 11.50
N GLY A 64 -3.48 24.04 11.76
CA GLY A 64 -3.47 23.11 12.90
C GLY A 64 -3.17 23.81 14.22
N ARG A 65 -3.99 24.79 14.63
CA ARG A 65 -3.71 25.66 15.79
C ARG A 65 -3.71 24.92 17.13
N ASP A 66 -4.42 23.79 17.21
CA ASP A 66 -4.38 22.89 18.36
C ASP A 66 -3.43 21.71 18.06
N ALA A 67 -2.46 21.51 18.96
CA ALA A 67 -1.22 20.74 18.80
C ALA A 67 -1.39 19.22 18.57
N ARG A 68 -2.21 18.81 17.60
CA ARG A 68 -2.31 17.42 17.16
C ARG A 68 -0.96 16.99 16.63
N SER A 69 -0.40 16.02 17.34
CA SER A 69 0.86 15.42 17.00
C SER A 69 0.58 14.01 16.52
N ALA A 70 1.29 13.60 15.48
CA ALA A 70 1.21 12.28 14.90
C ALA A 70 2.60 11.64 14.91
N THR A 71 2.65 10.32 14.75
CA THR A 71 3.90 9.64 14.40
C THR A 71 3.89 9.36 12.90
N VAL A 72 4.91 9.84 12.20
CA VAL A 72 5.13 9.55 10.78
C VAL A 72 6.13 8.40 10.68
N LEU A 73 5.67 7.32 10.07
CA LEU A 73 6.42 6.10 9.79
C LEU A 73 7.02 6.18 8.39
N SER A 74 8.27 5.74 8.26
CA SER A 74 8.98 5.61 7.00
C SER A 74 9.89 4.39 7.02
N ALA A 75 10.56 4.11 5.90
CA ALA A 75 11.61 3.08 5.87
C ALA A 75 12.79 3.38 6.83
N GLN A 76 12.97 4.64 7.24
CA GLN A 76 14.04 5.08 8.13
C GLN A 76 13.66 5.06 9.61
N GLY A 77 12.41 4.71 9.92
CA GLY A 77 11.90 4.68 11.29
C GLY A 77 10.63 5.51 11.47
N ALA A 78 10.37 5.86 12.71
CA ALA A 78 9.24 6.63 13.18
C ALA A 78 9.72 7.98 13.72
N ALA A 79 9.09 9.06 13.25
CA ALA A 79 9.38 10.42 13.66
C ALA A 79 8.11 11.15 14.13
N PRO A 80 8.13 11.83 15.28
CA PRO A 80 7.01 12.65 15.72
C PRO A 80 6.90 13.90 14.83
N ALA A 81 5.69 14.20 14.40
CA ALA A 81 5.35 15.39 13.62
C ALA A 81 4.15 16.11 14.23
N ARG A 82 3.99 17.39 13.89
CA ARG A 82 2.85 18.21 14.33
C ARG A 82 2.04 18.64 13.12
N LEU A 83 0.72 18.60 13.24
CA LEU A 83 -0.17 19.16 12.24
C LEU A 83 0.08 20.66 12.11
N ALA A 84 0.56 21.08 10.95
CA ALA A 84 0.74 22.49 10.60
C ALA A 84 -0.49 23.02 9.85
N LEU A 85 -1.00 22.21 8.91
CA LEU A 85 -2.09 22.60 8.02
C LEU A 85 -2.96 21.38 7.69
N ALA A 86 -4.27 21.58 7.62
CA ALA A 86 -5.20 20.65 7.01
C ALA A 86 -5.84 21.31 5.80
N ARG A 87 -5.83 20.63 4.65
CA ARG A 87 -6.50 21.06 3.42
C ARG A 87 -7.60 20.07 3.08
N PHE A 88 -8.79 20.60 2.85
CA PHE A 88 -9.97 19.84 2.49
C PHE A 88 -10.27 20.11 1.04
N HIS A 89 -10.21 19.06 0.22
CA HIS A 89 -10.41 19.13 -1.22
C HIS A 89 -11.85 18.71 -1.55
N ALA A 90 -12.49 19.48 -2.41
CA ALA A 90 -13.83 19.18 -2.89
C ALA A 90 -13.88 17.85 -3.68
N PRO A 91 -15.07 17.23 -3.83
CA PRO A 91 -15.23 16.04 -4.65
C PRO A 91 -14.69 16.24 -6.08
N TYR A 92 -14.11 15.19 -6.65
CA TYR A 92 -13.49 15.15 -7.97
C TYR A 92 -12.22 16.00 -8.16
N THR A 93 -11.90 16.92 -7.24
CA THR A 93 -10.70 17.76 -7.31
C THR A 93 -9.42 16.92 -7.33
N CYS A 94 -9.33 15.89 -6.48
CA CYS A 94 -8.15 15.02 -6.40
C CYS A 94 -8.23 13.77 -7.32
N GLY A 95 -9.16 13.73 -8.28
CA GLY A 95 -9.44 12.51 -9.06
C GLY A 95 -10.16 11.40 -8.28
N TYR A 96 -10.74 11.74 -7.12
CA TYR A 96 -11.54 10.88 -6.25
C TYR A 96 -12.96 11.44 -6.14
N GLU A 97 -13.99 10.58 -6.13
CA GLU A 97 -15.40 11.02 -6.19
C GLU A 97 -15.94 11.63 -4.89
N GLY A 98 -15.25 11.45 -3.77
CA GLY A 98 -15.59 12.07 -2.48
C GLY A 98 -14.58 13.14 -2.06
N LEU A 99 -14.71 13.60 -0.82
CA LEU A 99 -13.79 14.54 -0.20
C LEU A 99 -12.42 13.89 0.06
N VAL A 100 -11.35 14.68 -0.07
CA VAL A 100 -9.99 14.28 0.31
C VAL A 100 -9.46 15.28 1.32
N THR A 101 -8.97 14.78 2.45
CA THR A 101 -8.28 15.59 3.46
C THR A 101 -6.78 15.36 3.33
N GLU A 102 -6.03 16.42 3.05
CA GLU A 102 -4.58 16.45 3.11
C GLU A 102 -4.15 17.02 4.47
N LEU A 103 -3.29 16.28 5.17
CA LEU A 103 -2.70 16.69 6.43
C LEU A 103 -1.21 16.97 6.20
N VAL A 104 -0.81 18.21 6.48
CA VAL A 104 0.59 18.65 6.42
C VAL A 104 1.18 18.56 7.83
N LEU A 105 2.10 17.63 8.01
CA LEU A 105 2.70 17.27 9.28
C LEU A 105 4.17 17.73 9.31
N ALA A 106 4.43 18.83 10.01
CA ALA A 106 5.78 19.37 10.16
C ALA A 106 6.61 18.57 11.17
N PHE A 107 7.82 18.17 10.77
CA PHE A 107 8.77 17.53 11.70
C PHE A 107 9.35 18.56 12.66
N ARG A 108 9.61 18.15 13.91
CA ARG A 108 10.24 19.06 14.87
C ARG A 108 11.70 19.35 14.49
N PRO A 109 12.17 20.60 14.59
CA PRO A 109 13.60 20.91 14.50
C PRO A 109 14.39 20.07 15.51
N GLY A 110 15.45 19.40 15.06
CA GLY A 110 16.25 18.49 15.90
C GLY A 110 15.76 17.04 15.98
N ALA A 111 14.51 16.73 15.58
CA ALA A 111 14.09 15.35 15.29
C ALA A 111 14.59 14.86 13.91
N ALA A 112 15.20 15.77 13.14
CA ALA A 112 15.87 15.52 11.86
C ALA A 112 17.09 14.59 11.95
N GLY A 113 17.45 14.11 13.15
CA GLY A 113 18.48 13.10 13.33
C GLY A 113 17.97 11.71 12.95
N HIS A 114 18.29 11.24 11.74
CA HIS A 114 18.10 9.89 11.19
C HIS A 114 16.67 9.39 10.97
N SER A 115 15.66 9.88 11.72
CA SER A 115 14.29 9.33 11.65
C SER A 115 13.36 10.09 10.72
N ALA A 116 13.67 11.36 10.42
CA ALA A 116 12.87 12.17 9.51
C ALA A 116 13.07 11.69 8.06
N PRO A 117 11.99 11.33 7.34
CA PRO A 117 12.08 10.79 6.00
C PRO A 117 12.58 11.84 4.99
N PRO A 118 13.43 11.46 4.01
CA PRO A 118 13.89 12.34 2.96
C PRO A 118 12.74 12.73 2.02
N SER A 119 12.96 13.75 1.20
CA SER A 119 11.98 14.16 0.19
C SER A 119 11.57 12.99 -0.71
N HIS A 120 10.29 12.93 -1.05
CA HIS A 120 9.60 11.92 -1.85
C HIS A 120 9.57 10.50 -1.26
N ALA A 121 10.04 10.29 -0.03
CA ALA A 121 9.85 9.00 0.63
C ALA A 121 8.37 8.77 0.94
N THR A 122 7.87 7.57 0.67
CA THR A 122 6.54 7.14 1.12
C THR A 122 6.49 7.08 2.64
N VAL A 123 5.42 7.62 3.21
CA VAL A 123 5.24 7.69 4.66
C VAL A 123 3.82 7.28 5.06
N VAL A 124 3.68 6.90 6.33
CA VAL A 124 2.38 6.62 6.96
C VAL A 124 2.28 7.40 8.25
N ALA A 125 1.29 8.27 8.39
CA ALA A 125 1.02 8.96 9.64
C ALA A 125 0.04 8.16 10.48
N LEU A 126 0.39 7.88 11.74
CA LEU A 126 -0.50 7.35 12.77
C LEU A 126 -1.15 8.53 13.50
N LEU A 127 -2.46 8.72 13.31
CA LEU A 127 -3.15 9.94 13.74
C LEU A 127 -3.63 9.89 15.20
N ASP A 128 -3.90 8.70 15.72
CA ASP A 128 -4.50 8.50 17.04
C ASP A 128 -3.54 7.89 18.09
N GLN A 129 -2.27 7.76 17.74
CA GLN A 129 -1.27 7.22 18.67
C GLN A 129 -0.46 8.33 19.32
N THR A 130 -0.07 8.13 20.58
CA THR A 130 0.90 9.01 21.25
C THR A 130 2.18 9.09 20.41
N PRO A 131 2.67 10.29 20.08
CA PRO A 131 3.86 10.43 19.24
C PRO A 131 5.07 9.73 19.83
N PHE A 132 5.80 8.99 19.01
CA PHE A 132 7.01 8.29 19.42
C PHE A 132 8.13 8.42 18.38
N VAL A 133 9.36 8.11 18.81
CA VAL A 133 10.53 7.95 17.95
C VAL A 133 10.91 6.48 17.94
N GLY A 134 11.29 5.94 16.80
CA GLY A 134 11.74 4.55 16.69
C GLY A 134 12.57 4.33 15.45
N GLY A 135 13.57 3.44 15.52
CA GLY A 135 14.28 3.00 14.33
C GLY A 135 13.50 1.93 13.56
N PRO A 136 13.85 1.67 12.28
CA PRO A 136 13.26 0.58 11.51
C PRO A 136 13.66 -0.81 12.06
N GLY A 137 14.61 -0.82 13.01
CA GLY A 137 15.35 -1.99 13.44
C GLY A 137 16.37 -2.43 12.41
N THR A 138 17.13 -3.45 12.74
CA THR A 138 18.15 -4.01 11.85
C THR A 138 17.49 -5.05 10.94
N PRO A 139 17.35 -4.79 9.63
CA PRO A 139 16.90 -5.82 8.70
C PRO A 139 17.97 -6.92 8.57
N ARG A 140 17.55 -8.11 8.14
CA ARG A 140 18.50 -9.14 7.72
C ARG A 140 19.32 -8.67 6.52
N PRO A 141 20.50 -9.27 6.28
CA PRO A 141 21.21 -9.06 5.03
C PRO A 141 20.31 -9.32 3.82
N GLY A 142 20.41 -8.43 2.84
CA GLY A 142 19.80 -8.62 1.54
C GLY A 142 20.31 -9.89 0.87
N LEU A 143 19.49 -10.47 -0.01
CA LEU A 143 19.90 -11.58 -0.85
C LEU A 143 20.71 -11.05 -2.03
N SER A 144 21.60 -11.88 -2.59
CA SER A 144 22.15 -11.60 -3.92
C SER A 144 21.03 -11.59 -4.96
N THR A 145 21.20 -10.87 -6.07
CA THR A 145 20.19 -10.79 -7.14
C THR A 145 19.74 -12.16 -7.61
N ALA A 146 20.68 -13.10 -7.80
CA ALA A 146 20.36 -14.48 -8.19
C ALA A 146 19.52 -15.22 -7.14
N ALA A 147 19.85 -15.07 -5.85
CA ALA A 147 19.09 -15.69 -4.76
C ALA A 147 17.70 -15.06 -4.60
N ALA A 148 17.57 -13.75 -4.78
CA ALA A 148 16.30 -13.04 -4.77
C ALA A 148 15.38 -13.48 -5.90
N MET A 149 15.89 -13.56 -7.14
CA MET A 149 15.13 -14.06 -8.29
C MET A 149 14.69 -15.51 -8.08
N ALA A 150 15.58 -16.36 -7.56
CA ALA A 150 15.24 -17.75 -7.26
C ALA A 150 14.15 -17.85 -6.17
N LEU A 151 14.20 -16.98 -5.16
CA LEU A 151 13.16 -16.90 -4.13
C LEU A 151 11.81 -16.46 -4.71
N ILE A 152 11.78 -15.39 -5.51
CA ILE A 152 10.57 -14.91 -6.20
C ILE A 152 9.94 -16.04 -7.03
N LYS A 153 10.76 -16.76 -7.81
CA LYS A 153 10.32 -17.91 -8.60
C LYS A 153 9.68 -19.00 -7.72
N ARG A 154 10.36 -19.42 -6.64
CA ARG A 154 9.84 -20.45 -5.73
C ARG A 154 8.51 -20.03 -5.09
N VAL A 155 8.36 -18.76 -4.71
CA VAL A 155 7.11 -18.23 -4.16
C VAL A 155 5.99 -18.25 -5.21
N ALA A 156 6.29 -17.88 -6.46
CA ALA A 156 5.33 -17.95 -7.56
C ALA A 156 4.89 -19.40 -7.85
N ASP A 157 5.83 -20.35 -7.89
CA ASP A 157 5.52 -21.79 -8.06
C ASP A 157 4.64 -22.29 -6.89
N ARG A 158 4.93 -21.88 -5.65
CA ARG A 158 4.11 -22.22 -4.48
C ARG A 158 2.71 -21.62 -4.56
N ALA A 159 2.58 -20.41 -5.10
CA ALA A 159 1.29 -19.76 -5.33
C ALA A 159 0.45 -20.53 -6.36
N GLU A 160 1.07 -20.97 -7.45
CA GLU A 160 0.43 -21.77 -8.49
C GLU A 160 -0.23 -23.03 -7.90
N VAL A 161 0.54 -23.83 -7.16
CA VAL A 161 0.05 -25.03 -6.45
C VAL A 161 -1.10 -24.70 -5.50
N SER A 162 -1.02 -23.57 -4.78
CA SER A 162 -2.04 -23.16 -3.81
C SER A 162 -3.37 -22.74 -4.46
N THR A 163 -3.35 -22.29 -5.73
CA THR A 163 -4.53 -21.84 -6.47
C THR A 163 -5.24 -22.96 -7.23
N ARG A 164 -4.77 -24.21 -7.14
CA ARG A 164 -5.38 -25.43 -7.70
C ARG A 164 -5.67 -25.41 -9.21
N GLY A 165 -4.96 -24.60 -9.99
CA GLY A 165 -5.06 -24.62 -11.46
C GLY A 165 -4.13 -25.67 -12.08
N ARG A 166 -4.49 -26.24 -13.23
CA ARG A 166 -3.54 -26.98 -14.08
C ARG A 166 -2.75 -25.98 -14.93
N SER A 167 -1.57 -25.56 -14.47
CA SER A 167 -0.61 -24.85 -15.32
C SER A 167 0.48 -25.80 -15.82
N LEU A 168 1.05 -25.51 -16.99
CA LEU A 168 2.19 -26.23 -17.58
C LEU A 168 3.54 -25.69 -17.08
N GLY A 169 3.57 -24.47 -16.56
CA GLY A 169 4.76 -23.83 -16.01
C GLY A 169 4.75 -22.32 -16.18
N LEU A 170 5.77 -21.65 -15.62
CA LEU A 170 6.02 -20.23 -15.84
C LEU A 170 6.32 -19.96 -17.31
N LEU A 171 5.69 -18.90 -17.86
CA LEU A 171 5.95 -18.45 -19.22
C LEU A 171 7.31 -17.74 -19.32
N HIS A 172 7.63 -16.90 -18.34
CA HIS A 172 8.90 -16.20 -18.24
C HIS A 172 9.46 -16.27 -16.81
N ALA A 173 10.77 -16.09 -16.67
CA ALA A 173 11.38 -15.88 -15.38
C ALA A 173 11.04 -14.46 -14.88
N PRO A 174 10.54 -14.28 -13.64
CA PRO A 174 10.25 -12.96 -13.10
C PRO A 174 11.53 -12.12 -12.93
N THR A 175 11.46 -10.83 -13.26
CA THR A 175 12.55 -9.88 -12.98
C THR A 175 12.43 -9.28 -11.57
N PRO A 176 13.54 -8.81 -10.96
CA PRO A 176 13.53 -8.22 -9.62
C PRO A 176 13.18 -6.72 -9.63
N ASP A 177 12.27 -6.29 -10.49
CA ASP A 177 11.76 -4.90 -10.52
C ASP A 177 10.29 -4.90 -11.00
N PRO A 178 9.32 -4.56 -10.12
CA PRO A 178 7.91 -4.53 -10.46
C PRO A 178 7.49 -3.44 -11.46
N ASP A 179 8.36 -2.53 -11.88
CA ASP A 179 8.01 -1.51 -12.88
C ASP A 179 8.59 -1.80 -14.27
N GLN A 180 9.53 -2.74 -14.39
CA GLN A 180 10.22 -3.01 -15.66
C GLN A 180 9.58 -4.12 -16.50
N ALA A 181 8.78 -5.01 -15.90
CA ALA A 181 8.20 -6.15 -16.62
C ALA A 181 6.81 -6.53 -16.12
N ALA A 182 6.01 -7.12 -17.01
CA ALA A 182 4.71 -7.71 -16.66
C ALA A 182 4.89 -8.84 -15.63
N ASP A 183 5.87 -9.72 -15.88
CA ASP A 183 6.32 -10.77 -14.97
C ASP A 183 7.49 -10.27 -14.14
N ALA A 184 7.20 -9.91 -12.89
CA ALA A 184 8.15 -9.26 -12.02
C ALA A 184 7.85 -9.56 -10.55
N GLY A 185 8.84 -9.34 -9.70
CA GLY A 185 8.67 -9.37 -8.26
C GLY A 185 9.58 -8.39 -7.57
N GLU A 186 9.24 -8.11 -6.33
CA GLU A 186 10.06 -7.33 -5.42
C GLU A 186 10.34 -8.17 -4.18
N PHE A 187 11.54 -8.01 -3.63
CA PHE A 187 11.91 -8.61 -2.36
C PHE A 187 12.34 -7.52 -1.38
N VAL A 188 11.93 -7.66 -0.12
CA VAL A 188 12.34 -6.75 0.95
C VAL A 188 12.84 -7.58 2.13
N ALA A 189 14.04 -7.25 2.61
CA ALA A 189 14.59 -7.87 3.80
C ALA A 189 13.90 -7.32 5.04
N LEU A 190 13.28 -8.21 5.83
CA LEU A 190 12.71 -7.89 7.13
C LEU A 190 13.67 -8.35 8.24
N ARG A 191 13.32 -8.10 9.51
CA ARG A 191 14.15 -8.48 10.67
C ARG A 191 14.43 -9.98 10.79
N SER A 192 13.46 -10.83 10.44
CA SER A 192 13.57 -12.30 10.61
C SER A 192 13.36 -13.09 9.32
N GLN A 193 12.82 -12.46 8.27
CA GLN A 193 12.36 -13.12 7.05
C GLN A 193 12.41 -12.14 5.86
N TYR A 194 11.92 -12.54 4.70
CA TYR A 194 11.80 -11.70 3.51
C TYR A 194 10.34 -11.51 3.17
N ALA A 195 9.94 -10.28 2.80
CA ALA A 195 8.70 -10.06 2.06
C ALA A 195 8.97 -10.25 0.57
N VAL A 196 8.03 -10.90 -0.11
CA VAL A 196 8.11 -11.20 -1.54
C VAL A 196 6.79 -10.87 -2.18
N GLY A 197 6.78 -9.83 -3.02
CA GLY A 197 5.70 -9.55 -3.95
C GLY A 197 6.02 -10.14 -5.32
N PHE A 198 5.03 -10.70 -6.00
CA PHE A 198 5.24 -11.26 -7.32
C PHE A 198 4.00 -11.09 -8.22
N ARG A 199 4.28 -11.05 -9.52
CA ARG A 199 3.34 -11.14 -10.64
C ARG A 199 4.00 -12.06 -11.65
N ALA A 200 3.38 -13.17 -11.96
CA ALA A 200 3.97 -14.19 -12.81
C ALA A 200 2.91 -14.83 -13.71
N THR A 201 3.21 -14.85 -15.00
CA THR A 201 2.37 -15.46 -16.03
C THR A 201 2.74 -16.93 -16.18
N PHE A 202 1.73 -17.77 -16.16
CA PHE A 202 1.82 -19.20 -16.35
C PHE A 202 1.11 -19.61 -17.63
N VAL A 203 1.70 -20.57 -18.33
CA VAL A 203 1.03 -21.28 -19.43
C VAL A 203 0.03 -22.25 -18.81
N ALA A 204 -1.21 -22.24 -19.26
CA ALA A 204 -2.28 -23.10 -18.74
C ALA A 204 -3.00 -23.82 -19.87
N THR A 205 -3.26 -25.12 -19.69
CA THR A 205 -4.11 -25.89 -20.59
C THR A 205 -5.56 -25.67 -20.20
N VAL A 206 -6.37 -25.14 -21.13
CA VAL A 206 -7.79 -24.86 -20.89
C VAL A 206 -8.69 -25.93 -21.51
N ALA A 207 -8.25 -26.54 -22.61
CA ALA A 207 -8.83 -27.73 -23.25
C ALA A 207 -7.69 -28.54 -23.91
N GLU A 208 -7.95 -29.77 -24.35
CA GLU A 208 -6.93 -30.66 -24.94
C GLU A 208 -6.08 -29.99 -26.02
N ASP A 209 -6.69 -29.13 -26.85
CA ASP A 209 -6.00 -28.39 -27.93
C ASP A 209 -5.91 -26.88 -27.70
N LYS A 210 -6.14 -26.40 -26.47
CA LYS A 210 -6.16 -24.96 -26.17
C LYS A 210 -5.26 -24.59 -25.01
N ILE A 211 -4.19 -23.88 -25.34
CA ILE A 211 -3.30 -23.20 -24.40
C ILE A 211 -3.79 -21.77 -24.21
N ASP A 212 -3.79 -21.32 -22.96
CA ASP A 212 -4.05 -19.94 -22.57
C ASP A 212 -3.02 -19.50 -21.53
N THR A 213 -3.01 -18.23 -21.16
CA THR A 213 -2.14 -17.73 -20.11
C THR A 213 -2.92 -17.32 -18.88
N THR A 214 -2.31 -17.46 -17.72
CA THR A 214 -2.87 -17.05 -16.44
C THR A 214 -1.85 -16.25 -15.68
N LEU A 215 -2.23 -15.07 -15.24
CA LEU A 215 -1.44 -14.30 -14.29
C LEU A 215 -1.76 -14.74 -12.86
N ILE A 216 -0.72 -14.98 -12.06
CA ILE A 216 -0.83 -15.16 -10.61
C ILE A 216 -0.04 -14.06 -9.93
N THR A 217 -0.63 -13.46 -8.91
CA THR A 217 -0.03 -12.35 -8.15
C THR A 217 -0.39 -12.44 -6.67
N GLY A 218 0.53 -12.04 -5.81
CA GLY A 218 0.33 -12.02 -4.37
C GLY A 218 1.54 -11.49 -3.62
N VAL A 219 1.42 -11.44 -2.29
CA VAL A 219 2.49 -10.97 -1.39
C VAL A 219 2.61 -11.96 -0.23
N ALA A 220 3.82 -12.46 0.00
CA ALA A 220 4.13 -13.37 1.09
C ALA A 220 5.25 -12.82 1.99
N VAL A 221 5.33 -13.36 3.19
CA VAL A 221 6.55 -13.34 3.99
C VAL A 221 7.08 -14.76 4.16
N THR A 222 8.40 -14.93 4.10
CA THR A 222 9.02 -16.26 4.08
C THR A 222 10.52 -16.21 4.40
N ASP A 223 11.09 -17.33 4.84
CA ASP A 223 12.52 -17.61 4.75
C ASP A 223 12.92 -18.03 3.31
N PRO A 224 14.23 -18.07 2.97
CA PRO A 224 14.69 -18.45 1.63
C PRO A 224 14.23 -19.83 1.15
N ASP A 225 14.00 -20.77 2.06
CA ASP A 225 13.68 -22.17 1.77
C ASP A 225 12.17 -22.45 1.80
N LEU A 226 11.35 -21.41 2.02
CA LEU A 226 9.90 -21.46 2.09
C LEU A 226 9.31 -22.28 3.26
N GLN A 227 10.09 -22.53 4.32
CA GLN A 227 9.63 -23.33 5.45
C GLN A 227 8.51 -22.62 6.23
N HIS A 228 8.59 -21.30 6.35
CA HIS A 228 7.65 -20.46 7.09
C HIS A 228 6.85 -19.52 6.18
N LEU A 229 6.54 -19.98 4.96
CA LEU A 229 5.79 -19.16 4.01
C LEU A 229 4.39 -18.82 4.55
N ARG A 230 4.09 -17.52 4.63
CA ARG A 230 2.79 -16.98 4.99
C ARG A 230 2.34 -15.94 3.97
N TRP A 231 1.16 -16.15 3.41
CA TRP A 231 0.52 -15.15 2.54
C TRP A 231 0.05 -13.94 3.35
N VAL A 232 0.60 -12.76 3.05
CA VAL A 232 0.10 -11.47 3.54
C VAL A 232 -1.09 -11.05 2.69
N VAL A 233 -0.91 -11.08 1.37
CA VAL A 233 -1.99 -11.01 0.38
C VAL A 233 -2.05 -12.36 -0.32
N ARG A 234 -3.23 -13.01 -0.26
CA ARG A 234 -3.42 -14.33 -0.86
C ARG A 234 -3.23 -14.27 -2.38
N PRO A 235 -2.66 -15.33 -3.00
CA PRO A 235 -2.52 -15.35 -4.44
C PRO A 235 -3.86 -15.27 -5.15
N VAL A 236 -3.94 -14.36 -6.12
CA VAL A 236 -5.08 -14.22 -7.02
C VAL A 236 -4.70 -14.77 -8.38
N ARG A 237 -5.57 -15.61 -8.94
CA ARG A 237 -5.42 -16.23 -10.25
C ARG A 237 -6.31 -15.52 -11.26
N LEU A 238 -5.70 -14.86 -12.25
CA LEU A 238 -6.37 -14.06 -13.26
C LEU A 238 -6.15 -14.70 -14.63
N ARG A 239 -7.24 -15.17 -15.24
CA ARG A 239 -7.17 -15.69 -16.61
C ARG A 239 -6.91 -14.53 -17.58
N LEU A 240 -5.93 -14.73 -18.45
CA LEU A 240 -5.66 -13.83 -19.56
C LEU A 240 -6.32 -14.40 -20.83
N VAL A 241 -6.74 -13.55 -21.75
CA VAL A 241 -7.21 -13.92 -23.09
C VAL A 241 -6.53 -12.96 -24.07
N GLY A 242 -5.72 -13.49 -24.99
CA GLY A 242 -4.88 -12.66 -25.87
C GLY A 242 -3.89 -11.79 -25.10
N GLY A 243 -3.46 -12.23 -23.90
CA GLY A 243 -2.55 -11.48 -23.03
C GLY A 243 -3.22 -10.43 -22.13
N MET A 244 -4.54 -10.25 -22.20
CA MET A 244 -5.28 -9.27 -21.39
C MET A 244 -6.16 -9.94 -20.34
N ILE A 245 -6.36 -9.32 -19.17
CA ILE A 245 -7.30 -9.82 -18.15
C ILE A 245 -8.72 -9.86 -18.72
N ALA A 246 -9.32 -11.05 -18.73
CA ALA A 246 -10.64 -11.25 -19.31
C ALA A 246 -11.75 -10.66 -18.42
N ARG A 247 -12.67 -9.89 -19.02
CA ARG A 247 -13.96 -9.58 -18.40
C ARG A 247 -14.79 -10.87 -18.28
N PRO A 248 -15.56 -11.10 -17.20
CA PRO A 248 -16.06 -10.11 -16.24
C PRO A 248 -15.31 -10.04 -14.91
N ASN A 249 -14.14 -10.66 -14.73
CA ASN A 249 -13.37 -10.52 -13.49
C ASN A 249 -12.51 -9.25 -13.57
N PRO A 250 -12.88 -8.13 -12.92
CA PRO A 250 -11.94 -7.03 -12.69
C PRO A 250 -10.85 -7.57 -11.76
N GLY A 251 -9.79 -8.11 -12.36
CA GLY A 251 -8.65 -8.62 -11.62
C GLY A 251 -7.90 -7.48 -10.95
N VAL A 252 -7.45 -7.72 -9.73
CA VAL A 252 -6.50 -6.84 -9.03
C VAL A 252 -5.15 -7.54 -9.05
N ARG A 253 -4.13 -6.81 -9.48
CA ARG A 253 -2.74 -7.23 -9.37
C ARG A 253 -2.10 -6.59 -8.15
N TYR A 254 -1.19 -7.30 -7.50
CA TYR A 254 -0.48 -6.77 -6.34
C TYR A 254 0.97 -6.47 -6.70
N SER A 255 1.46 -5.34 -6.20
CA SER A 255 2.88 -5.01 -6.21
C SER A 255 3.33 -4.70 -4.80
N LEU A 256 4.32 -5.42 -4.29
CA LEU A 256 5.09 -4.93 -3.15
C LEU A 256 5.85 -3.68 -3.62
N ARG A 257 6.02 -2.69 -2.72
CA ARG A 257 6.70 -1.41 -3.01
C ARG A 257 7.77 -1.04 -1.97
N GLY A 258 7.94 -1.88 -0.95
CA GLY A 258 8.84 -1.63 0.16
C GLY A 258 8.17 -1.81 1.50
N THR A 259 8.75 -1.15 2.50
CA THR A 259 8.32 -1.21 3.90
C THR A 259 8.39 0.14 4.58
N VAL A 260 7.56 0.33 5.59
CA VAL A 260 7.74 1.37 6.61
C VAL A 260 7.89 0.72 7.99
N ALA A 261 8.51 1.44 8.93
CA ALA A 261 8.56 1.00 10.32
C ALA A 261 7.15 0.89 10.91
N GLY A 262 6.89 -0.15 11.70
CA GLY A 262 5.65 -0.31 12.48
C GLY A 262 5.83 0.15 13.92
N SER A 263 4.71 0.36 14.61
CA SER A 263 4.71 0.86 16.00
C SER A 263 5.30 -0.13 17.01
N GLY A 264 5.23 -1.44 16.76
CA GLY A 264 5.87 -2.47 17.59
C GLY A 264 7.31 -2.81 17.16
N GLY A 265 7.85 -2.11 16.17
CA GLY A 265 9.15 -2.38 15.58
C GLY A 265 9.14 -3.45 14.47
N GLU A 266 8.02 -4.14 14.24
CA GLU A 266 7.80 -4.89 13.00
C GLU A 266 7.77 -3.97 11.78
N ALA A 267 8.06 -4.50 10.59
CA ALA A 267 7.91 -3.76 9.35
C ALA A 267 6.49 -3.90 8.81
N LEU A 268 5.89 -2.80 8.39
CA LEU A 268 4.65 -2.78 7.62
C LEU A 268 4.99 -2.80 6.13
N LEU A 269 4.25 -3.57 5.33
CA LEU A 269 4.48 -3.70 3.90
C LEU A 269 3.68 -2.65 3.14
N LEU A 270 4.32 -1.99 2.18
CA LEU A 270 3.66 -1.13 1.20
C LEU A 270 3.26 -1.99 0.00
N VAL A 271 1.96 -2.05 -0.29
CA VAL A 271 1.42 -2.88 -1.36
C VAL A 271 0.46 -2.06 -2.22
N ASP A 272 0.74 -1.99 -3.51
CA ASP A 272 -0.22 -1.47 -4.50
C ASP A 272 -1.19 -2.57 -4.91
N GLU A 273 -2.47 -2.26 -4.82
CA GLU A 273 -3.59 -2.99 -5.42
C GLU A 273 -3.93 -2.30 -6.74
N ILE A 274 -3.62 -2.95 -7.86
CA ILE A 274 -3.72 -2.37 -9.21
C ILE A 274 -4.91 -3.00 -9.93
N ALA A 275 -5.95 -2.20 -10.14
CA ALA A 275 -7.13 -2.61 -10.89
C ALA A 275 -6.97 -2.23 -12.37
N ASP A 276 -6.58 -3.18 -13.22
CA ASP A 276 -6.26 -2.92 -14.64
C ASP A 276 -7.46 -2.44 -15.46
N VAL A 277 -8.67 -2.89 -15.10
CA VAL A 277 -9.90 -2.54 -15.83
C VAL A 277 -10.45 -1.18 -15.38
N SER A 278 -10.15 -0.76 -14.15
CA SER A 278 -10.62 0.51 -13.59
C SER A 278 -9.53 1.13 -12.72
N PRO A 279 -8.62 1.94 -13.30
CA PRO A 279 -7.49 2.50 -12.56
C PRO A 279 -7.90 3.30 -11.32
N ARG A 280 -9.09 3.92 -11.33
CA ARG A 280 -9.71 4.61 -10.18
C ARG A 280 -9.96 3.72 -8.97
N ASP A 281 -10.03 2.40 -9.16
CA ASP A 281 -10.22 1.41 -8.09
C ASP A 281 -8.86 0.94 -7.51
N SER A 282 -7.74 1.36 -8.11
CA SER A 282 -6.41 1.04 -7.60
C SER A 282 -6.14 1.76 -6.29
N ARG A 283 -5.43 1.10 -5.38
CA ARG A 283 -5.13 1.60 -4.03
C ARG A 283 -3.66 1.36 -3.70
N ALA A 284 -3.03 2.32 -3.04
CA ALA A 284 -1.83 2.06 -2.25
C ALA A 284 -2.26 1.66 -0.84
N THR A 285 -1.74 0.56 -0.32
CA THR A 285 -2.11 0.03 0.99
C THR A 285 -0.88 -0.24 1.85
N VAL A 286 -1.04 -0.11 3.16
CA VAL A 286 -0.05 -0.48 4.16
C VAL A 286 -0.61 -1.65 4.93
N VAL A 287 0.10 -2.77 4.94
CA VAL A 287 -0.36 -4.01 5.56
C VAL A 287 0.61 -4.45 6.63
N ASP A 288 0.11 -4.73 7.84
CA ASP A 288 0.87 -5.43 8.85
C ASP A 288 1.04 -6.90 8.42
N ALA A 289 2.27 -7.31 8.13
CA ALA A 289 2.56 -8.66 7.66
C ALA A 289 2.21 -9.76 8.68
N THR A 290 2.15 -9.43 9.98
CA THR A 290 1.87 -10.34 11.08
C THR A 290 0.38 -10.56 11.24
N THR A 291 -0.38 -9.48 11.39
CA THR A 291 -1.84 -9.58 11.59
C THR A 291 -2.61 -9.68 10.27
N ARG A 292 -1.97 -9.34 9.14
CA ARG A 292 -2.56 -9.21 7.79
C ARG A 292 -3.65 -8.14 7.74
N ARG A 293 -3.64 -7.20 8.67
CA ARG A 293 -4.57 -6.07 8.70
C ARG A 293 -4.04 -4.94 7.84
N VAL A 294 -4.94 -4.31 7.09
CA VAL A 294 -4.67 -3.03 6.43
C VAL A 294 -4.65 -1.96 7.52
N ILE A 295 -3.55 -1.22 7.56
CA ILE A 295 -3.30 -0.11 8.48
C ILE A 295 -3.75 1.20 7.86
N ALA A 296 -3.39 1.42 6.60
CA ALA A 296 -3.79 2.59 5.82
C ALA A 296 -4.04 2.18 4.37
N ALA A 297 -4.96 2.87 3.70
CA ALA A 297 -5.20 2.72 2.28
C ALA A 297 -5.58 4.07 1.68
N GLN A 298 -5.12 4.34 0.46
CA GLN A 298 -5.55 5.52 -0.30
C GLN A 298 -5.67 5.18 -1.79
N PRO A 299 -6.48 5.93 -2.56
CA PRO A 299 -6.47 5.84 -4.01
C PRO A 299 -5.05 6.00 -4.57
N LEU A 300 -4.65 5.09 -5.45
CA LEU A 300 -3.28 5.08 -6.01
C LEU A 300 -3.03 6.32 -6.89
N ALA A 301 -4.07 6.81 -7.56
CA ALA A 301 -4.01 7.94 -8.47
C ALA A 301 -4.59 9.23 -7.86
N LEU A 302 -4.35 9.50 -6.57
CA LEU A 302 -4.67 10.81 -6.00
C LEU A 302 -3.83 11.90 -6.68
N ARG A 303 -4.51 12.90 -7.25
CA ARG A 303 -3.89 14.06 -7.91
C ARG A 303 -4.50 15.34 -7.37
N CYS A 304 -4.08 15.74 -6.18
CA CYS A 304 -4.56 16.98 -5.58
C CYS A 304 -3.77 18.18 -6.15
N PRO A 305 -4.46 19.25 -6.61
CA PRO A 305 -3.84 20.48 -7.07
C PRO A 305 -3.26 21.32 -5.92
#